data_AF-A0A2A2LUP6-F1
#
_entry.id   AF-A0A2A2LUP6-F1
#
_cell.length_a   1.000
_cell.length_b   1.000
_cell.length_c   1.000
_cell.angle_alpha   90.00
_cell.angle_beta   90.00
_cell.angle_gamma   90.00
#
_symmetry.space_group_name_H-M   'P 1'
#
loop_
_entity.id
_entity.type
_entity.pdbx_description
1 polymer ?
#
loop_
_entity_poly.entity_id
_entity_poly.type
_entity_poly.pdbx_seq_one_letter_code
_entity_poly.pdbx_strand_id
1 'polypeptide(L)'
;MSRYPHMKEVIEIMDIVGSNLTHKNQSFYTMCSDFCMINEPIRQFYNGLTLRGTDKNETGENQRISLTFPIMEVLGKELDLSPNFFGVRTNESDHSLEYLKIVVMQFRANPPLGWVKEDVAEYERMLSTYFHKVHKSNLLNTYALSLTYTGDEIVRTGLTIFPYIAVGFTIMSIFSIVTVYYSSTKMHQLSIHKLVLALFGCVCPLLATSSALGLLFWFGFRFSTILAVTPFLILAIGVDDAFLMINSWMRITNKDRSMTKRDRIAWILVDVGPSVAITSLTNFLAFIVGIYTPTPEIQLFCAGNAVAILFDFFYQITMYAALMSITGNYDMRNEHKTKDVKWDPLENETYIRLLDDYSQWLASKFTAILLAISVFVYLLVSIKGAMQIQIKLTPDKLVLSDSPLIQMNHLRDQFVLPNYTTVNIFVQRPGNLSNPNQLLLTNKLIEEFEAIPECLGPKFSHYFVRDYQMYEKMADAEEELEEFEEEDANAHVPDKFSRQKMVSFLSWPEFQHWNGFVRFNENGTLNRFWATVSYHGEALGDFGVRKKFLLKWRSIADSYPSLNVSIFDDYAPFVDTLETILPATISTSLCTLICMMLVCFLFMYNVFTVIVATLAITSICIGIF
;
A
#
# COMPACT_ATOMS: atom_id res chain seq x y z
N MET A 1 33.05 -13.68 -2.26
CA MET A 1 32.72 -13.17 -0.90
C MET A 1 32.19 -14.29 -0.01
N SER A 2 32.48 -15.57 -0.31
CA SER A 2 32.26 -16.75 0.54
C SER A 2 33.36 -16.89 1.60
N ARG A 3 33.72 -15.79 2.26
CA ARG A 3 34.78 -15.80 3.28
C ARG A 3 34.23 -16.42 4.55
N TYR A 4 34.90 -17.45 5.06
CA TYR A 4 34.61 -18.10 6.35
C TYR A 4 34.14 -17.16 7.47
N PRO A 5 34.80 -16.01 7.77
CA PRO A 5 34.34 -15.11 8.82
C PRO A 5 32.96 -14.49 8.58
N HIS A 6 32.57 -14.23 7.33
CA HIS A 6 31.25 -13.67 7.02
C HIS A 6 30.17 -14.74 7.23
N MET A 7 30.41 -15.96 6.74
CA MET A 7 29.47 -17.07 6.95
C MET A 7 29.35 -17.47 8.42
N LYS A 8 30.43 -17.39 9.20
CA LYS A 8 30.36 -17.60 10.65
C LYS A 8 29.39 -16.63 11.30
N GLU A 9 29.49 -15.34 10.97
CA GLU A 9 28.59 -14.32 11.52
C GLU A 9 27.13 -14.51 11.03
N VAL A 10 26.91 -14.99 9.81
CA VAL A 10 25.57 -15.37 9.34
C VAL A 10 24.95 -16.45 10.24
N ILE A 11 25.72 -17.47 10.63
CA ILE A 11 25.23 -18.53 11.53
C ILE A 11 24.99 -17.97 12.94
N GLU A 12 25.88 -17.12 13.46
CA GLU A 12 25.68 -16.46 14.76
C GLU A 12 24.39 -15.62 14.77
N ILE A 13 24.09 -14.88 13.69
CA ILE A 13 22.83 -14.15 13.54
C ILE A 13 21.64 -15.11 13.54
N MET A 14 21.72 -16.21 12.81
CA MET A 14 20.66 -17.22 12.76
C MET A 14 20.38 -17.83 14.14
N ASP A 15 21.43 -18.12 14.93
CA ASP A 15 21.31 -18.62 16.30
C ASP A 15 20.71 -17.58 17.26
N ILE A 16 21.07 -16.30 17.09
CA ILE A 16 20.49 -15.19 17.87
C ILE A 16 18.99 -15.10 17.63
N VAL A 17 18.52 -15.17 16.39
CA VAL A 17 17.08 -15.18 16.06
C VAL A 17 16.40 -16.43 16.59
N GLY A 18 17.06 -17.58 16.46
CA GLY A 18 16.51 -18.87 16.84
C GLY A 18 16.26 -19.03 18.34
N SER A 19 17.20 -18.60 19.16
CA SER A 19 17.24 -18.94 20.60
C SER A 19 17.33 -17.75 21.55
N ASN A 20 18.08 -16.70 21.21
CA ASN A 20 18.40 -15.62 22.16
C ASN A 20 17.30 -14.55 22.25
N LEU A 21 16.58 -14.31 21.15
CA LEU A 21 15.50 -13.32 21.13
C LEU A 21 14.18 -14.00 21.53
N THR A 22 13.75 -13.74 22.77
CA THR A 22 12.54 -14.33 23.35
C THR A 22 11.49 -13.28 23.67
N HIS A 23 10.22 -13.55 23.35
CA HIS A 23 9.07 -12.81 23.87
C HIS A 23 8.20 -13.74 24.69
N LYS A 24 7.80 -13.32 25.90
CA LYS A 24 7.03 -14.17 26.85
C LYS A 24 7.64 -15.57 27.06
N ASN A 25 8.97 -15.64 27.20
CA ASN A 25 9.76 -16.88 27.36
C ASN A 25 9.64 -17.88 26.18
N GLN A 26 9.22 -17.42 25.01
CA GLN A 26 9.18 -18.22 23.78
C GLN A 26 10.22 -17.67 22.80
N SER A 27 11.06 -18.53 22.23
CA SER A 27 12.01 -18.23 21.15
C SER A 27 11.49 -18.77 19.82
N PHE A 28 12.08 -18.38 18.69
CA PHE A 28 11.67 -18.93 17.40
C PHE A 28 11.66 -20.46 17.38
N TYR A 29 12.70 -21.12 17.91
CA TYR A 29 12.76 -22.58 17.95
C TYR A 29 11.73 -23.23 18.88
N THR A 30 11.24 -22.54 19.92
CA THR A 30 10.15 -23.09 20.76
C THR A 30 8.78 -22.90 20.13
N MET A 31 8.61 -21.87 19.30
CA MET A 31 7.35 -21.60 18.57
C MET A 31 7.23 -22.41 17.28
N CYS A 32 8.36 -22.77 16.67
CA CYS A 32 8.39 -23.38 15.36
C CYS A 32 8.09 -24.89 15.42
N SER A 33 7.21 -25.35 14.52
CA SER A 33 6.84 -26.76 14.36
C SER A 33 7.40 -27.36 13.06
N ASP A 34 6.98 -26.83 11.91
CA ASP A 34 7.13 -27.52 10.62
C ASP A 34 8.22 -26.92 9.71
N PHE A 35 8.54 -25.63 9.84
CA PHE A 35 9.45 -24.90 8.94
C PHE A 35 10.78 -24.51 9.57
N CYS A 36 11.20 -25.20 10.64
CA CYS A 36 12.33 -24.77 11.46
C CYS A 36 13.69 -24.97 10.77
N MET A 37 13.73 -25.94 9.86
CA MET A 37 14.92 -26.32 9.09
C MET A 37 15.01 -25.61 7.73
N ILE A 38 14.17 -24.59 7.46
CA ILE A 38 14.16 -23.90 6.16
C ILE A 38 15.50 -23.22 5.83
N ASN A 39 16.27 -22.84 6.85
CA ASN A 39 17.60 -22.23 6.68
C ASN A 39 18.76 -23.23 6.85
N GLU A 40 18.46 -24.52 6.98
CA GLU A 40 19.48 -25.56 7.16
C GLU A 40 20.54 -25.61 6.03
N PRO A 41 20.19 -25.36 4.75
CA PRO A 41 21.21 -25.28 3.69
C PRO A 41 22.31 -24.25 3.99
N ILE A 42 22.00 -23.14 4.67
CA ILE A 42 23.00 -22.13 5.05
C ILE A 42 23.97 -22.72 6.10
N ARG A 43 23.44 -23.46 7.08
CA ARG A 43 24.23 -24.11 8.14
C ARG A 43 25.14 -25.18 7.58
N GLN A 44 24.61 -26.04 6.71
CA GLN A 44 25.37 -27.12 6.10
C GLN A 44 26.45 -26.58 5.16
N PHE A 45 26.20 -25.47 4.46
CA PHE A 45 27.22 -24.79 3.66
C PHE A 45 28.38 -24.27 4.54
N TYR A 46 28.08 -23.67 5.69
CA TYR A 46 29.10 -23.25 6.65
C TYR A 46 29.90 -24.43 7.23
N ASN A 47 29.23 -25.52 7.58
CA ASN A 47 29.88 -26.74 8.07
C ASN A 47 30.83 -27.32 7.02
N GLY A 48 30.39 -27.40 5.76
CA GLY A 48 31.24 -27.83 4.65
C GLY A 48 32.44 -26.92 4.41
N LEU A 49 32.28 -25.59 4.55
CA LEU A 49 33.40 -24.65 4.49
C LEU A 49 34.41 -24.85 5.63
N THR A 50 33.91 -25.19 6.83
CA THR A 50 34.76 -25.45 8.00
C THR A 50 35.61 -26.70 7.79
N LEU A 51 34.98 -27.79 7.33
CA LEU A 51 35.64 -29.06 7.03
C LEU A 51 36.69 -28.91 5.92
N ARG A 52 36.37 -28.18 4.85
CA ARG A 52 37.34 -27.86 3.77
C ARG A 52 38.49 -26.96 4.25
N GLY A 53 38.25 -26.15 5.27
CA GLY A 53 39.25 -25.26 5.86
C GLY A 53 40.27 -25.99 6.75
N THR A 54 39.85 -27.03 7.47
CA THR A 54 40.69 -27.84 8.35
C THR A 54 41.56 -28.85 7.59
N ASP A 55 41.08 -29.37 6.44
CA ASP A 55 41.73 -30.44 5.67
C ASP A 55 42.82 -29.98 4.69
N LYS A 56 43.23 -28.70 4.69
CA LYS A 56 44.34 -28.23 3.83
C LYS A 56 45.69 -28.92 4.08
N ASN A 57 45.81 -29.73 5.14
CA ASN A 57 47.00 -30.48 5.50
C ASN A 57 46.97 -31.97 5.13
N GLU A 58 45.85 -32.54 4.66
CA GLU A 58 45.79 -33.94 4.26
C GLU A 58 45.35 -34.10 2.80
N THR A 59 46.25 -34.65 1.98
CA THR A 59 46.06 -34.98 0.57
C THR A 59 45.18 -36.21 0.40
N GLY A 60 43.93 -36.14 0.88
CA GLY A 60 42.94 -37.21 0.77
C GLY A 60 41.65 -36.67 0.15
N GLU A 61 41.23 -37.25 -0.97
CA GLU A 61 39.98 -36.97 -1.68
C GLU A 61 38.77 -37.13 -0.75
N ASN A 62 38.24 -36.03 -0.20
CA ASN A 62 36.91 -36.03 0.39
C ASN A 62 35.86 -35.81 -0.72
N GLN A 63 35.60 -36.85 -1.51
CA GLN A 63 34.54 -36.93 -2.54
C GLN A 63 33.11 -36.75 -1.99
N ARG A 64 32.92 -36.62 -0.67
CA ARG A 64 31.60 -36.60 0.01
C ARG A 64 31.03 -35.20 0.28
N ILE A 65 31.76 -34.13 -0.07
CA ILE A 65 31.30 -32.74 0.16
C ILE A 65 31.57 -31.91 -1.10
N SER A 66 30.51 -31.61 -1.84
CA SER A 66 30.53 -30.72 -3.00
C SER A 66 29.78 -29.42 -2.69
N LEU A 67 30.52 -28.32 -2.58
CA LEU A 67 29.98 -26.98 -2.32
C LEU A 67 29.70 -26.23 -3.63
N THR A 68 28.76 -26.78 -4.40
CA THR A 68 28.29 -26.23 -5.68
C THR A 68 27.01 -25.41 -5.51
N PHE A 69 26.71 -24.56 -6.49
CA PHE A 69 25.44 -23.83 -6.59
C PHE A 69 24.81 -24.14 -7.96
N PRO A 70 23.49 -24.34 -8.06
CA PRO A 70 22.43 -24.08 -7.06
C PRO A 70 22.26 -25.17 -5.99
N ILE A 71 22.70 -26.40 -6.27
CA ILE A 71 22.56 -27.54 -5.37
C ILE A 71 23.94 -27.90 -4.82
N MET A 72 24.03 -28.06 -3.51
CA MET A 72 25.23 -28.59 -2.85
C MET A 72 24.97 -30.03 -2.38
N GLU A 73 26.04 -30.81 -2.29
CA GLU A 73 26.00 -32.17 -1.78
C GLU A 73 26.84 -32.27 -0.51
N VAL A 74 26.22 -32.65 0.60
CA VAL A 74 26.91 -32.85 1.88
C VAL A 74 26.54 -34.22 2.40
N LEU A 75 27.53 -35.12 2.52
CA LEU A 75 27.36 -36.50 3.00
C LEU A 75 26.33 -37.31 2.18
N GLY A 76 26.31 -37.12 0.86
CA GLY A 76 25.37 -37.81 -0.05
C GLY A 76 23.98 -37.19 -0.11
N LYS A 77 23.72 -36.09 0.61
CA LYS A 77 22.45 -35.36 0.58
C LYS A 77 22.56 -34.11 -0.29
N GLU A 78 21.67 -34.00 -1.27
CA GLU A 78 21.49 -32.80 -2.07
C GLU A 78 20.67 -31.75 -1.30
N LEU A 79 21.15 -30.51 -1.25
CA LEU A 79 20.50 -29.37 -0.60
C LEU A 79 20.46 -28.18 -1.56
N ASP A 80 19.27 -27.61 -1.75
CA ASP A 80 19.07 -26.44 -2.60
C ASP A 80 19.44 -25.14 -1.87
N LEU A 81 20.35 -24.35 -2.46
CA LEU A 81 20.78 -23.05 -1.95
C LEU A 81 20.06 -21.87 -2.63
N SER A 82 19.32 -22.13 -3.72
CA SER A 82 18.55 -21.12 -4.47
C SER A 82 17.62 -20.24 -3.61
N PRO A 83 16.89 -20.76 -2.60
CA PRO A 83 16.00 -19.93 -1.78
C PRO A 83 16.74 -19.00 -0.81
N ASN A 84 18.03 -19.22 -0.57
CA ASN A 84 18.81 -18.48 0.43
C ASN A 84 19.92 -17.61 -0.16
N PHE A 85 20.57 -18.03 -1.25
CA PHE A 85 21.78 -17.38 -1.77
C PHE A 85 21.49 -16.60 -3.06
N PHE A 86 21.82 -15.31 -3.06
CA PHE A 86 21.49 -14.39 -4.16
C PHE A 86 22.67 -13.54 -4.62
N GLY A 87 22.62 -13.15 -5.91
CA GLY A 87 23.73 -12.44 -6.57
C GLY A 87 24.98 -13.30 -6.64
N VAL A 88 24.80 -14.58 -6.95
CA VAL A 88 25.83 -15.60 -6.97
C VAL A 88 26.65 -15.52 -8.27
N ARG A 89 27.97 -15.71 -8.17
CA ARG A 89 28.81 -16.08 -9.30
C ARG A 89 29.53 -17.39 -8.98
N THR A 90 29.41 -18.35 -9.88
CA THR A 90 30.03 -19.66 -9.80
C THR A 90 31.23 -19.73 -10.73
N ASN A 91 32.21 -20.55 -10.37
CA ASN A 91 33.29 -20.93 -11.26
C ASN A 91 32.73 -21.75 -12.44
N GLU A 92 33.21 -21.53 -13.66
CA GLU A 92 32.74 -22.20 -14.87
C GLU A 92 33.15 -23.69 -14.92
N SER A 93 34.26 -24.08 -14.30
CA SER A 93 34.72 -25.49 -14.33
C SER A 93 34.02 -26.37 -13.30
N ASP A 94 33.93 -25.89 -12.06
CA ASP A 94 33.57 -26.72 -10.90
C ASP A 94 32.22 -26.34 -10.30
N HIS A 95 31.53 -25.34 -10.86
CA HIS A 95 30.30 -24.74 -10.32
C HIS A 95 30.39 -24.31 -8.83
N SER A 96 31.60 -24.13 -8.33
CA SER A 96 31.86 -23.74 -6.95
C SER A 96 31.59 -22.25 -6.72
N LEU A 97 31.17 -21.91 -5.50
CA LEU A 97 30.74 -20.55 -5.16
C LEU A 97 31.91 -19.57 -4.97
N GLU A 98 32.15 -18.70 -5.96
CA GLU A 98 33.19 -17.66 -5.88
C GLU A 98 32.69 -16.37 -5.20
N TYR A 99 31.49 -15.94 -5.61
CA TYR A 99 30.89 -14.69 -5.18
C TYR A 99 29.46 -14.90 -4.73
N LEU A 100 29.10 -14.24 -3.64
CA LEU A 100 27.79 -14.24 -3.02
C LEU A 100 27.53 -12.82 -2.54
N LYS A 101 26.39 -12.23 -2.94
CA LYS A 101 26.06 -10.84 -2.58
C LYS A 101 25.15 -10.77 -1.37
N ILE A 102 24.11 -11.61 -1.32
CA ILE A 102 23.04 -11.56 -0.32
C ILE A 102 22.74 -12.96 0.18
N VAL A 103 22.55 -13.09 1.49
CA VAL A 103 21.98 -14.27 2.13
C VAL A 103 20.62 -13.90 2.71
N VAL A 104 19.58 -14.61 2.32
CA VAL A 104 18.22 -14.46 2.85
C VAL A 104 17.94 -15.61 3.81
N MET A 105 17.52 -15.25 5.02
CA MET A 105 17.05 -16.20 6.03
C MET A 105 15.54 -16.02 6.20
N GLN A 106 14.81 -17.12 6.20
CA GLN A 106 13.35 -17.12 6.36
C GLN A 106 12.99 -17.70 7.72
N PHE A 107 12.19 -16.99 8.50
CA PHE A 107 11.70 -17.46 9.79
C PHE A 107 10.18 -17.56 9.73
N ARG A 108 9.66 -18.79 9.64
CA ARG A 108 8.23 -19.07 9.55
C ARG A 108 7.82 -19.92 10.75
N ALA A 109 6.89 -19.39 11.55
CA ALA A 109 6.33 -20.10 12.70
C ALA A 109 4.85 -19.78 12.82
N ASN A 110 4.09 -20.74 13.35
CA ASN A 110 2.71 -20.50 13.73
C ASN A 110 2.68 -19.74 15.07
N PRO A 111 1.70 -18.86 15.30
CA PRO A 111 1.55 -18.20 16.58
C PRO A 111 1.29 -19.25 17.68
N PRO A 112 1.99 -19.18 18.82
CA PRO A 112 1.77 -20.07 19.96
C PRO A 112 0.34 -20.00 20.50
N LEU A 113 -0.10 -21.08 21.14
CA LEU A 113 -1.41 -21.12 21.81
C LEU A 113 -1.51 -20.01 22.86
N GLY A 114 -2.53 -19.17 22.74
CA GLY A 114 -2.81 -18.05 23.65
C GLY A 114 -2.23 -16.69 23.22
N TRP A 115 -1.46 -16.63 22.12
CA TRP A 115 -1.01 -15.36 21.57
C TRP A 115 -2.09 -14.68 20.75
N VAL A 116 -2.23 -13.36 20.93
CA VAL A 116 -3.05 -12.49 20.09
C VAL A 116 -2.18 -11.92 18.97
N LYS A 117 -2.80 -11.39 17.90
CA LYS A 117 -2.08 -10.74 16.79
C LYS A 117 -1.12 -9.62 17.25
N GLU A 118 -1.45 -8.96 18.35
CA GLU A 118 -0.62 -7.91 18.96
C GLU A 118 0.69 -8.47 19.53
N ASP A 119 0.66 -9.67 20.13
CA ASP A 119 1.87 -10.34 20.66
C ASP A 119 2.83 -10.73 19.54
N VAL A 120 2.28 -11.21 18.42
CA VAL A 120 3.06 -11.52 17.20
C VAL A 120 3.72 -10.24 16.68
N ALA A 121 2.96 -9.14 16.62
CA ALA A 121 3.49 -7.87 16.16
C ALA A 121 4.56 -7.30 17.10
N GLU A 122 4.42 -7.47 18.41
CA GLU A 122 5.45 -7.06 19.37
C GLU A 122 6.73 -7.89 19.20
N TYR A 123 6.62 -9.20 19.00
CA TYR A 123 7.76 -10.07 18.72
C TYR A 123 8.48 -9.68 17.42
N GLU A 124 7.75 -9.45 16.33
CA GLU A 124 8.31 -9.00 15.05
C GLU A 124 8.98 -7.62 15.18
N ARG A 125 8.36 -6.68 15.90
CA ARG A 125 8.95 -5.35 16.17
C ARG A 125 10.25 -5.44 16.96
N MET A 126 10.29 -6.32 17.96
CA MET A 126 11.50 -6.56 18.76
C MET A 126 12.64 -7.04 17.86
N LEU A 127 12.38 -8.03 17.00
CA LEU A 127 13.33 -8.56 16.04
C LEU A 127 13.85 -7.47 15.10
N SER A 128 12.94 -6.74 14.44
CA SER A 128 13.33 -5.66 13.52
C SER A 128 14.10 -4.54 14.23
N THR A 129 13.72 -4.19 15.46
CA THR A 129 14.42 -3.16 16.25
C THR A 129 15.83 -3.60 16.62
N TYR A 130 16.01 -4.87 17.00
CA TYR A 130 17.32 -5.41 17.33
C TYR A 130 18.27 -5.30 16.12
N PHE A 131 17.87 -5.75 14.94
CA PHE A 131 18.74 -5.74 13.75
C PHE A 131 18.99 -4.35 13.17
N HIS A 132 18.03 -3.43 13.26
CA HIS A 132 18.21 -2.09 12.69
C HIS A 132 18.89 -1.10 13.64
N LYS A 133 18.76 -1.27 14.98
CA LYS A 133 19.26 -0.28 15.95
C LYS A 133 20.38 -0.80 16.84
N VAL A 134 20.31 -2.07 17.26
CA VAL A 134 21.19 -2.64 18.29
C VAL A 134 22.36 -3.37 17.67
N HIS A 135 22.08 -4.28 16.75
CA HIS A 135 23.09 -5.07 16.07
C HIS A 135 23.84 -4.20 15.04
N LYS A 136 25.15 -4.08 15.22
CA LYS A 136 26.05 -3.46 14.25
C LYS A 136 27.21 -4.41 14.00
N SER A 137 27.32 -4.83 12.75
CA SER A 137 28.44 -5.64 12.29
C SER A 137 29.36 -4.81 11.41
N ASN A 138 30.66 -5.11 11.47
CA ASN A 138 31.66 -4.54 10.56
C ASN A 138 31.80 -5.34 9.26
N LEU A 139 31.25 -6.55 9.19
CA LEU A 139 31.38 -7.46 8.05
C LEU A 139 30.07 -7.55 7.24
N LEU A 140 28.91 -7.49 7.91
CA LEU A 140 27.59 -7.69 7.30
C LEU A 140 26.67 -6.49 7.54
N ASN A 141 25.83 -6.19 6.54
CA ASN A 141 24.70 -5.28 6.71
C ASN A 141 23.42 -6.12 6.84
N THR A 142 22.83 -6.12 8.03
CA THR A 142 21.63 -6.91 8.34
C THR A 142 20.36 -6.07 8.21
N TYR A 143 19.38 -6.57 7.47
CA TYR A 143 18.06 -5.96 7.34
C TYR A 143 16.99 -6.98 7.73
N ALA A 144 16.10 -6.60 8.62
CA ALA A 144 15.01 -7.45 9.11
C ALA A 144 13.67 -6.94 8.58
N LEU A 145 12.97 -7.77 7.81
CA LEU A 145 11.68 -7.42 7.25
C LEU A 145 10.57 -8.23 7.89
N SER A 146 9.55 -7.51 8.33
CA SER A 146 8.26 -8.05 8.69
C SER A 146 7.16 -7.15 8.14
N LEU A 147 5.95 -7.69 8.03
CA LEU A 147 4.79 -6.92 7.60
C LEU A 147 4.47 -5.82 8.61
N THR A 148 4.67 -6.11 9.91
CA THR A 148 4.47 -5.15 11.00
C THR A 148 5.46 -4.00 10.97
N TYR A 149 6.74 -4.26 10.70
CA TYR A 149 7.77 -3.23 10.55
C TYR A 149 7.48 -2.31 9.36
N THR A 150 7.04 -2.89 8.24
CA THR A 150 6.63 -2.11 7.05
C THR A 150 5.46 -1.18 7.38
N GLY A 151 4.46 -1.68 8.13
CA GLY A 151 3.34 -0.88 8.60
C GLY A 151 3.78 0.28 9.52
N ASP A 152 4.69 0.01 10.46
CA ASP A 152 5.20 1.03 11.37
C ASP A 152 5.99 2.15 10.65
N GLU A 153 6.77 1.81 9.61
CA GLU A 153 7.48 2.81 8.78
C GLU A 153 6.53 3.67 7.94
N ILE A 154 5.44 3.10 7.45
CA ILE A 154 4.38 3.86 6.76
C ILE A 154 3.71 4.81 7.76
N VAL A 155 3.40 4.34 8.97
CA VAL A 155 2.84 5.18 10.04
C VAL A 155 3.80 6.30 10.42
N ARG A 156 5.10 6.01 10.57
CA ARG A 156 6.15 7.01 10.81
C ARG A 156 6.12 8.10 9.75
N THR A 157 5.99 7.73 8.48
CA THR A 157 5.86 8.67 7.36
C THR A 157 4.62 9.54 7.48
N GLY A 158 3.48 8.98 7.90
CA GLY A 158 2.26 9.77 8.14
C GLY A 158 2.41 10.76 9.29
N LEU A 159 3.11 10.39 10.38
CA LEU A 159 3.30 11.25 11.54
C LEU A 159 4.16 12.48 11.24
N THR A 160 5.05 12.44 10.23
CA THR A 160 5.86 13.61 9.86
C THR A 160 5.04 14.73 9.21
N ILE A 161 3.79 14.46 8.80
CA ILE A 161 2.87 15.44 8.19
C ILE A 161 2.34 16.43 9.24
N PHE A 162 2.16 16.01 10.50
CA PHE A 162 1.57 16.84 11.56
C PHE A 162 2.23 18.22 11.77
N PRO A 163 3.56 18.37 11.88
CA PRO A 163 4.18 19.69 12.01
C PRO A 163 3.90 20.60 10.81
N TYR A 164 3.75 20.05 9.61
CA TYR A 164 3.41 20.85 8.42
C TYR A 164 2.00 21.42 8.48
N ILE A 165 1.08 20.80 9.23
CA ILE A 165 -0.29 21.36 9.43
C ILE A 165 -0.18 22.70 10.15
N ALA A 166 0.65 22.80 11.18
CA ALA A 166 0.87 24.05 11.90
C ALA A 166 1.52 25.12 11.00
N VAL A 167 2.48 24.74 10.16
CA VAL A 167 3.12 25.64 9.19
C VAL A 167 2.11 26.13 8.17
N GLY A 168 1.35 25.22 7.55
CA GLY A 168 0.31 25.55 6.57
C GLY A 168 -0.78 26.46 7.15
N PHE A 169 -1.24 26.16 8.37
CA PHE A 169 -2.18 27.01 9.10
C PHE A 169 -1.61 28.42 9.36
N THR A 170 -0.34 28.51 9.75
CA THR A 170 0.31 29.81 10.00
C THR A 170 0.40 30.64 8.73
N ILE A 171 0.82 30.03 7.61
CA ILE A 171 0.92 30.72 6.32
C ILE A 171 -0.46 31.18 5.84
N MET A 172 -1.47 30.31 5.89
CA MET A 172 -2.85 30.66 5.50
C MET A 172 -3.45 31.74 6.39
N SER A 173 -3.19 31.70 7.71
CA SER A 173 -3.67 32.72 8.64
C SER A 173 -3.02 34.08 8.38
N ILE A 174 -1.70 34.12 8.13
CA ILE A 174 -1.00 35.36 7.76
C ILE A 174 -1.56 35.90 6.45
N PHE A 175 -1.70 35.05 5.43
CA PHE A 175 -2.27 35.44 4.14
C PHE A 175 -3.69 36.00 4.29
N SER A 176 -4.53 35.35 5.11
CA SER A 176 -5.89 35.78 5.41
C SER A 176 -5.94 37.14 6.11
N ILE A 177 -5.15 37.32 7.16
CA ILE A 177 -5.06 38.58 7.88
C ILE A 177 -4.55 39.70 6.97
N VAL A 178 -3.51 39.47 6.17
CA VAL A 178 -2.94 40.47 5.25
C VAL A 178 -3.95 40.86 4.17
N THR A 179 -4.64 39.88 3.57
CA THR A 179 -5.64 40.12 2.52
C THR A 179 -6.84 40.88 3.06
N VAL A 180 -7.36 40.49 4.22
CA VAL A 180 -8.45 41.22 4.88
C VAL A 180 -7.99 42.60 5.34
N TYR A 181 -6.77 42.75 5.86
CA TYR A 181 -6.20 44.05 6.21
C TYR A 181 -6.14 45.00 5.01
N TYR A 182 -5.61 44.52 3.88
CA TYR A 182 -5.52 45.32 2.65
C TYR A 182 -6.89 45.68 2.11
N SER A 183 -7.79 44.70 1.98
CA SER A 183 -9.16 44.91 1.50
C SER A 183 -9.95 45.87 2.41
N SER A 184 -9.83 45.69 3.72
CA SER A 184 -10.50 46.51 4.73
C SER A 184 -9.93 47.94 4.80
N THR A 185 -8.63 48.13 4.58
CA THR A 185 -8.00 49.46 4.49
C THR A 185 -8.48 50.18 3.24
N LYS A 186 -8.53 49.48 2.09
CA LYS A 186 -9.00 50.06 0.82
C LYS A 186 -10.47 50.48 0.90
N MET A 187 -11.32 49.69 1.55
CA MET A 187 -12.72 50.06 1.80
C MET A 187 -12.90 51.04 2.97
N HIS A 188 -11.81 51.52 3.58
CA HIS A 188 -11.79 52.43 4.74
C HIS A 188 -12.64 51.95 5.94
N GLN A 189 -12.68 50.64 6.16
CA GLN A 189 -13.42 50.02 7.26
C GLN A 189 -12.50 49.18 8.16
N LEU A 190 -11.27 49.66 8.40
CA LEU A 190 -10.26 48.92 9.17
C LEU A 190 -10.73 48.71 10.62
N SER A 191 -10.82 47.45 11.03
CA SER A 191 -11.16 47.06 12.40
C SER A 191 -10.37 45.82 12.82
N ILE A 192 -9.89 45.83 14.06
CA ILE A 192 -9.22 44.67 14.68
C ILE A 192 -10.15 43.45 14.68
N HIS A 193 -11.46 43.67 14.83
CA HIS A 193 -12.45 42.58 14.85
C HIS A 193 -12.55 41.83 13.53
N LYS A 194 -12.27 42.50 12.39
CA LYS A 194 -12.21 41.85 11.07
C LYS A 194 -10.97 41.00 10.89
N LEU A 195 -9.83 41.41 11.44
CA LEU A 195 -8.61 40.60 11.43
C LEU A 195 -8.79 39.34 12.30
N VAL A 196 -9.47 39.47 13.43
CA VAL A 196 -9.85 38.33 14.27
C VAL A 196 -10.82 37.41 13.52
N LEU A 197 -11.80 37.95 12.80
CA LEU A 197 -12.71 37.16 11.98
C LEU A 197 -11.97 36.40 10.86
N ALA A 198 -10.97 37.02 10.23
CA ALA A 198 -10.11 36.39 9.22
C ALA A 198 -9.35 35.17 9.78
N LEU A 199 -8.86 35.28 11.02
CA LEU A 199 -8.24 34.15 11.73
C LEU A 199 -9.26 33.05 12.07
N PHE A 200 -10.45 33.41 12.55
CA PHE A 200 -11.52 32.44 12.84
C PHE A 200 -12.02 31.72 11.57
N GLY A 201 -11.94 32.36 10.40
CA GLY A 201 -12.18 31.72 9.10
C GLY A 201 -11.23 30.56 8.82
N CYS A 202 -10.00 30.59 9.36
CA CYS A 202 -9.06 29.47 9.28
C CYS A 202 -9.23 28.45 10.42
N VAL A 203 -9.74 28.86 11.58
CA VAL A 203 -9.95 27.97 12.74
C VAL A 203 -11.19 27.07 12.56
N CYS A 204 -12.27 27.59 11.96
CA CYS A 204 -13.51 26.82 11.75
C CYS A 204 -13.28 25.51 10.98
N PRO A 205 -12.57 25.48 9.83
CA PRO A 205 -12.32 24.24 9.09
C PRO A 205 -11.50 23.20 9.88
N LEU A 206 -10.56 23.65 10.72
CA LEU A 206 -9.80 22.74 11.59
C LEU A 206 -10.68 22.14 12.70
N LEU A 207 -11.59 22.93 13.27
CA LEU A 207 -12.59 22.44 14.23
C LEU A 207 -13.55 21.44 13.58
N ALA A 208 -14.00 21.72 12.35
CA ALA A 208 -14.85 20.83 11.57
C ALA A 208 -14.15 19.49 11.32
N THR A 209 -12.89 19.54 10.87
CA THR A 209 -12.07 18.34 10.65
C THR A 209 -11.88 17.53 11.92
N SER A 210 -11.58 18.19 13.04
CA SER A 210 -11.40 17.53 14.34
C SER A 210 -12.69 16.85 14.82
N SER A 211 -13.83 17.50 14.61
CA SER A 211 -15.16 16.96 14.95
C SER A 211 -15.50 15.74 14.07
N ALA A 212 -15.20 15.81 12.77
CA ALA A 212 -15.43 14.73 11.82
C ALA A 212 -14.57 13.50 12.09
N LEU A 213 -13.25 13.68 12.25
CA LEU A 213 -12.34 12.59 12.57
C LEU A 213 -12.65 11.98 13.95
N GLY A 214 -12.95 12.82 14.95
CA GLY A 214 -13.37 12.35 16.28
C GLY A 214 -14.64 11.49 16.24
N LEU A 215 -15.62 11.89 15.43
CA LEU A 215 -16.85 11.12 15.22
C LEU A 215 -16.59 9.80 14.49
N LEU A 216 -15.72 9.79 13.48
CA LEU A 216 -15.36 8.55 12.77
C LEU A 216 -14.62 7.57 13.69
N PHE A 217 -13.67 8.05 14.49
CA PHE A 217 -12.99 7.19 15.47
C PHE A 217 -13.96 6.69 16.55
N TRP A 218 -14.94 7.51 16.95
CA TRP A 218 -16.00 7.06 17.87
C TRP A 218 -16.84 5.92 17.31
N PHE A 219 -17.10 5.92 15.99
CA PHE A 219 -17.78 4.81 15.31
C PHE A 219 -16.89 3.59 15.02
N GLY A 220 -15.63 3.59 15.49
CA GLY A 220 -14.72 2.46 15.37
C GLY A 220 -13.95 2.39 14.05
N PHE A 221 -13.92 3.47 13.26
CA PHE A 221 -13.05 3.52 12.09
C PHE A 221 -11.57 3.54 12.53
N ARG A 222 -10.72 2.80 11.81
CA ARG A 222 -9.28 2.75 12.09
C ARG A 222 -8.60 4.07 11.72
N PHE A 223 -7.51 4.41 12.43
CA PHE A 223 -6.61 5.47 12.01
C PHE A 223 -5.84 5.04 10.76
N SER A 224 -5.76 5.92 9.76
CA SER A 224 -4.92 5.75 8.57
C SER A 224 -4.10 7.01 8.34
N THR A 225 -2.87 6.84 7.86
CA THR A 225 -1.92 7.92 7.61
C THR A 225 -2.43 8.92 6.57
N ILE A 226 -3.24 8.45 5.60
CA ILE A 226 -3.80 9.32 4.56
C ILE A 226 -4.80 10.35 5.13
N LEU A 227 -5.47 10.04 6.25
CA LEU A 227 -6.37 10.97 6.95
C LEU A 227 -5.62 12.17 7.54
N ALA A 228 -4.30 12.09 7.71
CA ALA A 228 -3.49 13.24 8.15
C ALA A 228 -3.46 14.38 7.11
N VAL A 229 -3.86 14.11 5.86
CA VAL A 229 -3.96 15.12 4.79
C VAL A 229 -5.30 15.87 4.84
N THR A 230 -6.36 15.27 5.40
CA THR A 230 -7.72 15.87 5.47
C THR A 230 -7.73 17.30 6.02
N PRO A 231 -7.04 17.65 7.12
CA PRO A 231 -7.03 19.03 7.63
C PRO A 231 -6.58 20.08 6.61
N PHE A 232 -5.63 19.77 5.73
CA PHE A 232 -5.18 20.71 4.69
C PHE A 232 -6.25 20.91 3.62
N LEU A 233 -6.89 19.82 3.20
CA LEU A 233 -7.91 19.84 2.17
C LEU A 233 -9.13 20.64 2.61
N ILE A 234 -9.61 20.39 3.83
CA ILE A 234 -10.75 21.12 4.41
C ILE A 234 -10.37 22.58 4.69
N LEU A 235 -9.16 22.85 5.18
CA LEU A 235 -8.70 24.23 5.36
C LEU A 235 -8.73 25.02 4.04
N ALA A 236 -8.33 24.42 2.93
CA ALA A 236 -8.37 25.08 1.62
C ALA A 236 -9.79 25.39 1.15
N ILE A 237 -10.73 24.46 1.34
CA ILE A 237 -12.14 24.62 0.95
C ILE A 237 -12.83 25.65 1.87
N GLY A 238 -12.77 25.44 3.18
CA GLY A 238 -13.54 26.24 4.14
C GLY A 238 -13.05 27.68 4.32
N VAL A 239 -11.78 27.96 4.01
CA VAL A 239 -11.24 29.33 4.00
C VAL A 239 -11.81 30.13 2.83
N ASP A 240 -11.99 29.53 1.65
CA ASP A 240 -12.61 30.20 0.48
C ASP A 240 -14.03 30.68 0.80
N ASP A 241 -14.85 29.80 1.40
CA ASP A 241 -16.21 30.12 1.84
C ASP A 241 -16.22 31.26 2.87
N ALA A 242 -15.28 31.24 3.83
CA ALA A 242 -15.13 32.27 4.84
C ALA A 242 -14.75 33.63 4.23
N PHE A 243 -13.92 33.65 3.19
CA PHE A 243 -13.55 34.87 2.46
C PHE A 243 -14.70 35.44 1.64
N LEU A 244 -15.46 34.59 0.94
CA LEU A 244 -16.64 35.04 0.19
C LEU A 244 -17.63 35.74 1.12
N MET A 245 -17.86 35.19 2.31
CA MET A 245 -18.71 35.79 3.33
C MET A 245 -18.16 37.13 3.86
N ILE A 246 -16.87 37.23 4.20
CA ILE A 246 -16.26 38.51 4.65
C ILE A 246 -16.34 39.56 3.55
N ASN A 247 -16.03 39.19 2.31
CA ASN A 247 -16.05 40.11 1.18
C ASN A 247 -17.45 40.66 0.91
N SER A 248 -18.49 39.81 0.93
CA SER A 248 -19.87 40.25 0.80
C SER A 248 -20.29 41.16 1.97
N TRP A 249 -19.87 40.86 3.20
CA TRP A 249 -20.09 41.74 4.35
C TRP A 249 -19.51 43.15 4.14
N MET A 250 -18.27 43.25 3.68
CA MET A 250 -17.63 44.55 3.44
C MET A 250 -18.31 45.33 2.32
N ARG A 251 -18.70 44.64 1.23
CA ARG A 251 -19.41 45.23 0.08
C ARG A 251 -20.79 45.76 0.47
N ILE A 252 -21.58 44.98 1.20
CA ILE A 252 -22.92 45.38 1.67
C ILE A 252 -22.82 46.54 2.66
N THR A 253 -21.87 46.48 3.60
CA THR A 253 -21.62 47.56 4.56
C THR A 253 -21.26 48.87 3.86
N ASN A 254 -20.53 48.82 2.74
CA ASN A 254 -20.20 50.02 1.99
C ASN A 254 -21.41 50.58 1.21
N LYS A 255 -22.28 49.70 0.70
CA LYS A 255 -23.48 50.09 -0.07
C LYS A 255 -24.54 50.77 0.80
N ASP A 256 -24.81 50.23 1.98
CA ASP A 256 -25.79 50.79 2.90
C ASP A 256 -25.39 50.58 4.37
N ARG A 257 -24.87 51.65 4.98
CA ARG A 257 -24.46 51.66 6.39
C ARG A 257 -25.65 51.76 7.36
N SER A 258 -26.86 52.08 6.89
CA SER A 258 -28.04 52.25 7.75
C SER A 258 -28.74 50.94 8.11
N MET A 259 -28.42 49.84 7.40
CA MET A 259 -29.03 48.54 7.59
C MET A 259 -28.80 47.97 8.99
N THR A 260 -29.83 47.32 9.55
CA THR A 260 -29.71 46.65 10.84
C THR A 260 -28.77 45.44 10.76
N LYS A 261 -28.21 45.03 11.90
CA LYS A 261 -27.35 43.84 12.00
C LYS A 261 -28.00 42.59 11.39
N ARG A 262 -29.29 42.40 11.65
CA ARG A 262 -30.05 41.23 11.18
C ARG A 262 -30.17 41.26 9.67
N ASP A 263 -30.50 42.42 9.11
CA ASP A 263 -30.68 42.57 7.68
C ASP A 263 -29.35 42.36 6.95
N ARG A 264 -28.24 42.91 7.46
CA ARG A 264 -26.91 42.69 6.86
C ARG A 264 -26.55 41.21 6.74
N ILE A 265 -26.75 40.42 7.81
CA ILE A 265 -26.48 38.97 7.76
C ILE A 265 -27.43 38.24 6.82
N ALA A 266 -28.72 38.58 6.85
CA ALA A 266 -29.69 37.97 5.95
C ALA A 266 -29.30 38.21 4.48
N TRP A 267 -28.89 39.42 4.14
CA TRP A 267 -28.43 39.76 2.79
C TRP A 267 -27.14 39.04 2.39
N ILE A 268 -26.17 38.89 3.31
CA ILE A 268 -24.94 38.13 3.04
C ILE A 268 -25.25 36.65 2.78
N LEU A 269 -26.11 36.04 3.59
CA LEU A 269 -26.51 34.65 3.41
C LEU A 269 -27.31 34.44 2.12
N VAL A 270 -28.13 35.40 1.72
CA VAL A 270 -28.85 35.34 0.43
C VAL A 270 -27.90 35.50 -0.76
N ASP A 271 -26.89 36.36 -0.63
CA ASP A 271 -25.92 36.66 -1.70
C ASP A 271 -24.87 35.54 -1.88
N VAL A 272 -24.32 35.02 -0.78
CA VAL A 272 -23.19 34.07 -0.80
C VAL A 272 -23.61 32.63 -0.48
N GLY A 273 -24.68 32.43 0.29
CA GLY A 273 -25.13 31.11 0.74
C GLY A 273 -25.37 30.10 -0.38
N PRO A 274 -26.00 30.48 -1.53
CA PRO A 274 -26.13 29.56 -2.66
C PRO A 274 -24.79 29.10 -3.22
N SER A 275 -23.79 29.98 -3.30
CA SER A 275 -22.44 29.63 -3.78
C SER A 275 -21.76 28.62 -2.86
N VAL A 276 -21.77 28.88 -1.55
CA VAL A 276 -21.19 27.99 -0.51
C VAL A 276 -21.90 26.64 -0.46
N ALA A 277 -23.23 26.63 -0.64
CA ALA A 277 -24.00 25.39 -0.68
C ALA A 277 -23.68 24.55 -1.93
N ILE A 278 -23.51 25.18 -3.10
CA ILE A 278 -23.11 24.49 -4.32
C ILE A 278 -21.75 23.84 -4.14
N THR A 279 -20.72 24.60 -3.72
CA THR A 279 -19.35 24.10 -3.54
C THR A 279 -19.28 22.96 -2.52
N SER A 280 -19.92 23.13 -1.37
CA SER A 280 -19.97 22.11 -0.32
C SER A 280 -20.69 20.84 -0.78
N LEU A 281 -21.84 20.96 -1.45
CA LEU A 281 -22.60 19.80 -1.91
C LEU A 281 -21.89 19.06 -3.04
N THR A 282 -21.28 19.77 -4.00
CA THR A 282 -20.49 19.14 -5.06
C THR A 282 -19.32 18.36 -4.49
N ASN A 283 -18.60 18.93 -3.53
CA ASN A 283 -17.45 18.26 -2.90
C ASN A 283 -17.91 17.06 -2.07
N PHE A 284 -18.96 17.20 -1.26
CA PHE A 284 -19.53 16.10 -0.47
C PHE A 284 -19.92 14.90 -1.34
N LEU A 285 -20.66 15.13 -2.42
CA LEU A 285 -21.06 14.06 -3.34
C LEU A 285 -19.87 13.45 -4.08
N ALA A 286 -18.88 14.27 -4.47
CA ALA A 286 -17.67 13.77 -5.11
C ALA A 286 -16.90 12.81 -4.18
N PHE A 287 -16.77 13.14 -2.90
CA PHE A 287 -16.14 12.25 -1.92
C PHE A 287 -17.00 11.01 -1.63
N ILE A 288 -18.34 11.09 -1.63
CA ILE A 288 -19.20 9.90 -1.52
C ILE A 288 -18.96 8.92 -2.66
N VAL A 289 -18.84 9.41 -3.90
CA VAL A 289 -18.52 8.55 -5.06
C VAL A 289 -17.17 7.84 -4.85
N GLY A 290 -16.19 8.52 -4.24
CA GLY A 290 -14.90 7.94 -3.88
C GLY A 290 -14.95 6.83 -2.82
N ILE A 291 -16.02 6.74 -2.02
CA ILE A 291 -16.21 5.63 -1.06
C ILE A 291 -16.42 4.30 -1.78
N TYR A 292 -16.88 4.30 -3.03
CA TYR A 292 -17.10 3.08 -3.82
C TYR A 292 -15.83 2.54 -4.50
N THR A 293 -14.67 3.20 -4.36
CA THR A 293 -13.39 2.72 -4.90
C THR A 293 -12.99 1.40 -4.21
N PRO A 294 -12.41 0.40 -4.92
CA PRO A 294 -12.06 -0.91 -4.33
C PRO A 294 -10.96 -0.85 -3.25
N THR A 295 -10.14 0.22 -3.23
CA THR A 295 -9.01 0.35 -2.31
C THR A 295 -9.46 0.87 -0.94
N PRO A 296 -9.34 0.10 0.15
CA PRO A 296 -9.92 0.44 1.46
C PRO A 296 -9.35 1.72 2.07
N GLU A 297 -8.08 2.03 1.83
CA GLU A 297 -7.47 3.29 2.31
C GLU A 297 -8.10 4.53 1.65
N ILE A 298 -8.45 4.43 0.36
CA ILE A 298 -9.12 5.53 -0.37
C ILE A 298 -10.55 5.66 0.12
N GLN A 299 -11.26 4.54 0.36
CA GLN A 299 -12.62 4.57 0.92
C GLN A 299 -12.66 5.32 2.25
N LEU A 300 -11.71 5.02 3.14
CA LEU A 300 -11.59 5.65 4.44
C LEU A 300 -11.26 7.14 4.32
N PHE A 301 -10.33 7.50 3.44
CA PHE A 301 -10.00 8.89 3.14
C PHE A 301 -11.23 9.67 2.64
N CYS A 302 -11.97 9.10 1.69
CA CYS A 302 -13.15 9.71 1.12
C CYS A 302 -14.28 9.86 2.14
N ALA A 303 -14.53 8.85 2.97
CA ALA A 303 -15.48 8.93 4.08
C ALA A 303 -15.08 10.04 5.09
N GLY A 304 -13.80 10.10 5.44
CA GLY A 304 -13.20 11.15 6.26
C GLY A 304 -13.52 12.56 5.76
N ASN A 305 -13.18 12.82 4.50
CA ASN A 305 -13.39 14.13 3.88
C ASN A 305 -14.88 14.45 3.68
N ALA A 306 -15.72 13.48 3.30
CA ALA A 306 -17.15 13.72 3.14
C ALA A 306 -17.80 14.20 4.45
N VAL A 307 -17.51 13.53 5.56
CA VAL A 307 -18.01 13.94 6.87
C VAL A 307 -17.41 15.30 7.27
N ALA A 308 -16.12 15.53 7.02
CA ALA A 308 -15.48 16.80 7.35
C ALA A 308 -16.05 18.00 6.58
N ILE A 309 -16.31 17.86 5.28
CA ILE A 309 -16.97 18.91 4.46
C ILE A 309 -18.38 19.20 4.95
N LEU A 310 -19.12 18.16 5.36
CA LEU A 310 -20.45 18.34 5.92
C LEU A 310 -20.42 19.15 7.22
N PHE A 311 -19.49 18.83 8.13
CA PHE A 311 -19.27 19.61 9.36
C PHE A 311 -18.79 21.03 9.08
N ASP A 312 -17.90 21.20 8.09
CA ASP A 312 -17.40 22.50 7.65
C ASP A 312 -18.58 23.37 7.24
N PHE A 313 -19.38 22.93 6.26
CA PHE A 313 -20.57 23.63 5.80
C PHE A 313 -21.50 24.09 6.94
N PHE A 314 -21.78 23.20 7.91
CA PHE A 314 -22.58 23.56 9.07
C PHE A 314 -21.90 24.63 9.92
N TYR A 315 -20.59 24.53 10.16
CA TYR A 315 -19.82 25.52 10.92
C TYR A 315 -19.69 26.85 10.17
N GLN A 316 -19.56 26.89 8.84
CA GLN A 316 -19.59 28.16 8.09
C GLN A 316 -20.95 28.86 8.21
N ILE A 317 -22.06 28.16 7.96
CA ILE A 317 -23.40 28.80 7.94
C ILE A 317 -23.87 29.18 9.34
N THR A 318 -23.50 28.42 10.38
CA THR A 318 -23.98 28.66 11.75
C THR A 318 -22.96 29.41 12.60
N MET A 319 -21.84 28.76 12.94
CA MET A 319 -20.83 29.28 13.87
C MET A 319 -20.13 30.51 13.31
N TYR A 320 -19.65 30.44 12.08
CA TYR A 320 -18.92 31.55 11.47
C TYR A 320 -19.85 32.74 11.15
N ALA A 321 -21.06 32.50 10.64
CA ALA A 321 -22.07 33.56 10.50
C ALA A 321 -22.46 34.21 11.84
N ALA A 322 -22.55 33.43 12.92
CA ALA A 322 -22.80 33.97 14.26
C ALA A 322 -21.64 34.83 14.76
N LEU A 323 -20.39 34.41 14.54
CA LEU A 323 -19.20 35.20 14.84
C LEU A 323 -19.19 36.52 14.05
N MET A 324 -19.53 36.48 12.76
CA MET A 324 -19.72 37.67 11.94
C MET A 324 -20.79 38.62 12.50
N SER A 325 -21.88 38.09 13.08
CA SER A 325 -22.89 38.91 13.76
C SER A 325 -22.33 39.67 14.95
N ILE A 326 -21.50 38.99 15.73
CA ILE A 326 -20.93 39.56 16.95
C ILE A 326 -19.91 40.63 16.57
N THR A 327 -18.95 40.32 15.69
CA THR A 327 -17.92 41.27 15.24
C THR A 327 -18.54 42.44 14.48
N GLY A 328 -19.53 42.17 13.62
CA GLY A 328 -20.27 43.20 12.90
C GLY A 328 -21.00 44.19 13.80
N ASN A 329 -21.54 43.75 14.94
CA ASN A 329 -22.16 44.66 15.92
C ASN A 329 -21.14 45.62 16.56
N TYR A 330 -19.92 45.14 16.85
CA TYR A 330 -18.85 45.98 17.37
C TYR A 330 -18.40 47.01 16.32
N ASP A 331 -18.25 46.58 15.06
CA ASP A 331 -17.90 47.47 13.96
C ASP A 331 -18.96 48.56 13.73
N MET A 332 -20.25 48.19 13.71
CA MET A 332 -21.36 49.14 13.58
C MET A 332 -21.38 50.19 14.71
N ARG A 333 -21.08 49.77 15.96
CA ARG A 333 -20.99 50.69 17.11
C ARG A 333 -19.84 51.68 16.99
N ASN A 334 -18.71 51.24 16.44
CA ASN A 334 -17.56 52.11 16.22
C ASN A 334 -17.81 53.09 15.06
N GLU A 335 -18.46 52.65 13.98
CA GLU A 335 -18.89 53.52 12.87
C GLU A 335 -19.85 54.62 13.33
N HIS A 336 -20.75 54.32 14.27
CA HIS A 336 -21.68 55.30 14.83
C HIS A 336 -21.00 56.38 15.69
N LYS A 337 -19.79 56.14 16.19
CA LYS A 337 -19.00 57.12 16.96
C LYS A 337 -18.23 58.09 16.06
N THR A 338 -17.95 57.74 14.81
CA THR A 338 -17.13 58.51 13.85
C THR A 338 -17.95 59.30 12.82
N LYS A 339 -19.14 59.80 13.20
CA LYS A 339 -20.18 60.33 12.28
C LYS A 339 -19.83 61.59 11.46
N ASP A 340 -18.69 62.26 11.67
CA ASP A 340 -18.43 63.59 11.08
C ASP A 340 -17.52 63.65 9.84
N VAL A 341 -17.16 62.52 9.24
CA VAL A 341 -16.44 62.56 7.94
C VAL A 341 -17.46 62.41 6.83
N LYS A 342 -17.66 63.48 6.03
CA LYS A 342 -18.30 63.34 4.71
C LYS A 342 -17.42 62.43 3.88
N TRP A 343 -17.96 61.26 3.57
CA TRP A 343 -17.29 60.23 2.80
C TRP A 343 -17.44 60.55 1.33
N ASP A 344 -16.37 61.03 0.70
CA ASP A 344 -16.26 60.92 -0.75
C ASP A 344 -16.09 59.43 -1.09
N PRO A 345 -16.87 58.89 -2.04
CA PRO A 345 -16.60 57.58 -2.60
C PRO A 345 -15.32 57.71 -3.43
N LEU A 346 -14.16 57.64 -2.77
CA LEU A 346 -12.91 57.37 -3.45
C LEU A 346 -12.94 55.90 -3.89
N GLU A 347 -13.69 55.65 -4.96
CA GLU A 347 -13.33 54.62 -5.93
C GLU A 347 -11.84 54.80 -6.20
N ASN A 348 -11.02 53.86 -5.74
CA ASN A 348 -9.60 53.88 -6.06
C ASN A 348 -9.50 53.58 -7.56
N GLU A 349 -9.61 54.64 -8.37
CA GLU A 349 -9.73 54.60 -9.82
C GLU A 349 -8.65 53.72 -10.42
N THR A 350 -7.44 53.68 -9.83
CA THR A 350 -6.32 52.89 -10.34
C THR A 350 -6.57 51.37 -10.34
N TYR A 351 -7.19 50.82 -9.29
CA TYR A 351 -7.47 49.38 -9.25
C TYR A 351 -8.68 49.00 -10.08
N ILE A 352 -9.73 49.84 -10.04
CA ILE A 352 -10.92 49.62 -10.87
C ILE A 352 -10.54 49.76 -12.34
N ARG A 353 -9.73 50.76 -12.71
CA ARG A 353 -9.14 50.90 -14.05
C ARG A 353 -8.28 49.70 -14.42
N LEU A 354 -7.40 49.21 -13.53
CA LEU A 354 -6.60 48.02 -13.83
C LEU A 354 -7.48 46.78 -14.08
N LEU A 355 -8.52 46.57 -13.28
CA LEU A 355 -9.45 45.46 -13.45
C LEU A 355 -10.30 45.62 -14.71
N ASP A 356 -10.69 46.85 -15.03
CA ASP A 356 -11.47 47.20 -16.22
C ASP A 356 -10.63 47.07 -17.49
N ASP A 357 -9.39 47.56 -17.48
CA ASP A 357 -8.38 47.35 -18.54
C ASP A 357 -8.12 45.86 -18.75
N TYR A 358 -7.98 45.08 -17.68
CA TYR A 358 -7.84 43.63 -17.75
C TYR A 358 -9.08 42.94 -18.32
N SER A 359 -10.27 43.36 -17.88
CA SER A 359 -11.58 42.90 -18.39
C SER A 359 -11.73 43.19 -19.89
N GLN A 360 -11.43 44.41 -20.32
CA GLN A 360 -11.48 44.84 -21.71
C GLN A 360 -10.48 44.08 -22.57
N TRP A 361 -9.27 43.83 -22.05
CA TRP A 361 -8.28 42.99 -22.71
C TRP A 361 -8.76 41.54 -22.88
N LEU A 362 -9.34 40.95 -21.82
CA LEU A 362 -9.88 39.58 -21.84
C LEU A 362 -11.08 39.44 -22.78
N ALA A 363 -11.93 40.47 -22.86
CA ALA A 363 -13.09 40.52 -23.75
C ALA A 363 -12.72 40.82 -25.22
N SER A 364 -11.47 41.18 -25.50
CA SER A 364 -11.04 41.47 -26.87
C SER A 364 -11.10 40.22 -27.75
N LYS A 365 -11.51 40.37 -29.01
CA LYS A 365 -11.61 39.24 -29.97
C LYS A 365 -10.27 38.54 -30.19
N PHE A 366 -9.18 39.30 -30.14
CA PHE A 366 -7.82 38.77 -30.24
C PHE A 366 -7.49 37.84 -29.07
N THR A 367 -7.71 38.29 -27.83
CA THR A 367 -7.45 37.47 -26.64
C THR A 367 -8.37 36.26 -26.58
N ALA A 368 -9.64 36.39 -26.98
CA ALA A 368 -10.57 35.25 -27.04
C ALA A 368 -10.11 34.16 -28.02
N ILE A 369 -9.64 34.54 -29.22
CA ILE A 369 -9.08 33.58 -30.20
C ILE A 369 -7.79 32.96 -29.65
N LEU A 370 -6.91 33.77 -29.05
CA LEU A 370 -5.67 33.29 -28.45
C LEU A 370 -5.94 32.28 -27.33
N LEU A 371 -6.89 32.55 -26.44
CA LEU A 371 -7.31 31.65 -25.37
C LEU A 371 -7.93 30.37 -25.93
N ALA A 372 -8.78 30.45 -26.96
CA ALA A 372 -9.35 29.26 -27.59
C ALA A 372 -8.26 28.36 -28.19
N ILE A 373 -7.27 28.94 -28.87
CA ILE A 373 -6.11 28.20 -29.39
C ILE A 373 -5.30 27.60 -28.24
N SER A 374 -5.04 28.38 -27.18
CA SER A 374 -4.28 27.92 -26.02
C SER A 374 -4.96 26.75 -25.30
N VAL A 375 -6.28 26.82 -25.08
CA VAL A 375 -7.07 25.73 -24.49
C VAL A 375 -7.08 24.50 -25.39
N PHE A 376 -7.19 24.67 -26.71
CA PHE A 376 -7.11 23.56 -27.65
C PHE A 376 -5.75 22.85 -27.62
N VAL A 377 -4.65 23.62 -27.63
CA VAL A 377 -3.29 23.07 -27.49
C VAL A 377 -3.13 22.39 -26.13
N TYR A 378 -3.59 23.01 -25.05
CA TYR A 378 -3.57 22.43 -23.70
C TYR A 378 -4.30 21.08 -23.65
N LEU A 379 -5.50 20.98 -24.23
CA LEU A 379 -6.26 19.73 -24.28
C LEU A 379 -5.53 18.65 -25.09
N LEU A 380 -4.94 18.99 -26.24
CA LEU A 380 -4.18 18.03 -27.04
C LEU A 380 -2.95 17.50 -26.29
N VAL A 381 -2.21 18.37 -25.60
CA VAL A 381 -1.05 17.98 -24.80
C VAL A 381 -1.48 17.11 -23.62
N SER A 382 -2.55 17.50 -22.92
CA SER A 382 -3.08 16.76 -21.77
C SER A 382 -3.57 15.37 -22.17
N ILE A 383 -4.34 15.24 -23.25
CA ILE A 383 -4.79 13.94 -23.76
C ILE A 383 -3.61 13.06 -24.15
N LYS A 384 -2.59 13.63 -24.82
CA LYS A 384 -1.38 12.89 -25.17
C LYS A 384 -0.61 12.44 -23.91
N GLY A 385 -0.53 13.28 -22.89
CA GLY A 385 0.08 12.96 -21.59
C GLY A 385 -0.68 11.83 -20.87
N ALA A 386 -2.00 11.95 -20.78
CA ALA A 386 -2.89 10.97 -20.18
C ALA A 386 -2.77 9.58 -20.84
N MET A 387 -2.61 9.51 -22.17
CA MET A 387 -2.39 8.25 -22.89
C MET A 387 -1.01 7.61 -22.63
N GLN A 388 -0.04 8.35 -22.09
CA GLN A 388 1.32 7.89 -21.83
C GLN A 388 1.58 7.54 -20.37
N ILE A 389 0.60 7.70 -19.47
CA ILE A 389 0.75 7.39 -18.05
C ILE A 389 1.09 5.91 -17.87
N GLN A 390 2.22 5.64 -17.20
CA GLN A 390 2.56 4.29 -16.73
C GLN A 390 2.04 4.10 -15.32
N ILE A 391 1.17 3.09 -15.15
CA ILE A 391 0.66 2.71 -13.83
C ILE A 391 1.72 1.86 -13.13
N LYS A 392 2.43 2.45 -12.17
CA LYS A 392 3.43 1.75 -11.35
C LYS A 392 3.23 2.09 -9.89
N LEU A 393 3.06 1.07 -9.05
CA LEU A 393 3.06 1.20 -7.60
C LEU A 393 4.44 0.80 -7.08
N THR A 394 5.22 1.77 -6.63
CA THR A 394 6.55 1.53 -6.06
C THR A 394 6.48 1.66 -4.54
N PRO A 395 6.73 0.58 -3.77
CA PRO A 395 6.68 0.62 -2.30
C PRO A 395 7.61 1.68 -1.68
N ASP A 396 8.71 1.99 -2.35
CA ASP A 396 9.72 2.96 -1.90
C ASP A 396 9.17 4.38 -1.73
N LYS A 397 8.07 4.72 -2.40
CA LYS A 397 7.43 6.03 -2.29
C LYS A 397 6.50 6.15 -1.08
N LEU A 398 6.21 5.04 -0.40
CA LEU A 398 5.33 5.00 0.77
C LEU A 398 6.08 5.26 2.09
N VAL A 399 7.42 5.23 2.04
CA VAL A 399 8.29 5.37 3.20
C VAL A 399 9.20 6.60 3.05
N LEU A 400 9.67 7.12 4.18
CA LEU A 400 10.64 8.23 4.20
C LEU A 400 11.96 7.82 3.55
N SER A 401 12.68 8.80 2.98
CA SER A 401 13.93 8.61 2.24
C SER A 401 15.09 8.06 3.09
N ASP A 402 14.99 8.14 4.42
CA ASP A 402 15.96 7.60 5.38
C ASP A 402 15.66 6.15 5.78
N SER A 403 14.54 5.58 5.33
CA SER A 403 14.11 4.25 5.75
C SER A 403 15.01 3.16 5.16
N PRO A 404 15.48 2.19 5.98
CA PRO A 404 16.28 1.05 5.50
C PRO A 404 15.50 0.15 4.53
N LEU A 405 14.17 0.25 4.51
CA LEU A 405 13.29 -0.48 3.58
C LEU A 405 13.59 -0.15 2.12
N ILE A 406 14.02 1.07 1.81
CA ILE A 406 14.34 1.47 0.43
C ILE A 406 15.54 0.67 -0.09
N GLN A 407 16.63 0.64 0.70
CA GLN A 407 17.81 -0.12 0.32
C GLN A 407 17.50 -1.62 0.25
N MET A 408 16.67 -2.12 1.16
CA MET A 408 16.25 -3.51 1.16
C MET A 408 15.43 -3.87 -0.09
N ASN A 409 14.44 -3.05 -0.46
CA ASN A 409 13.62 -3.28 -1.65
C ASN A 409 14.48 -3.27 -2.91
N HIS A 410 15.39 -2.30 -3.05
CA HIS A 410 16.31 -2.27 -4.17
C HIS A 410 17.18 -3.54 -4.27
N LEU A 411 17.67 -4.06 -3.14
CA LEU A 411 18.41 -5.31 -3.11
C LEU A 411 17.55 -6.52 -3.52
N ARG A 412 16.28 -6.54 -3.11
CA ARG A 412 15.33 -7.61 -3.46
C ARG A 412 14.97 -7.57 -4.94
N ASP A 413 14.63 -6.40 -5.47
CA ASP A 413 14.20 -6.22 -6.85
C ASP A 413 15.33 -6.52 -7.85
N GLN A 414 16.59 -6.25 -7.46
CA GLN A 414 17.74 -6.48 -8.32
C GLN A 414 18.30 -7.91 -8.24
N PHE A 415 18.31 -8.53 -7.05
CA PHE A 415 19.04 -9.79 -6.84
C PHE A 415 18.19 -10.97 -6.37
N VAL A 416 17.08 -10.74 -5.67
CA VAL A 416 16.26 -11.81 -5.09
C VAL A 416 15.17 -12.22 -6.07
N LEU A 417 14.26 -11.29 -6.40
CA LEU A 417 13.10 -11.57 -7.27
C LEU A 417 13.51 -12.09 -8.66
N PRO A 418 14.55 -11.56 -9.32
CA PRO A 418 14.94 -12.06 -10.64
C PRO A 418 15.50 -13.48 -10.63
N ASN A 419 16.08 -13.93 -9.52
CA ASN A 419 16.71 -15.26 -9.44
C ASN A 419 15.78 -16.31 -8.84
N TYR A 420 14.89 -15.91 -7.94
CA TYR A 420 13.99 -16.83 -7.25
C TYR A 420 12.68 -16.12 -6.88
N THR A 421 11.65 -16.34 -7.69
CA THR A 421 10.26 -15.98 -7.37
C THR A 421 9.44 -17.26 -7.27
N THR A 422 8.67 -17.42 -6.20
CA THR A 422 7.89 -18.64 -5.98
C THR A 422 6.39 -18.38 -6.09
N VAL A 423 5.67 -19.38 -6.56
CA VAL A 423 4.20 -19.42 -6.50
C VAL A 423 3.78 -20.57 -5.60
N ASN A 424 2.87 -20.30 -4.66
CA ASN A 424 2.27 -21.32 -3.83
C ASN A 424 0.90 -21.72 -4.42
N ILE A 425 0.78 -22.98 -4.81
CA ILE A 425 -0.38 -23.56 -5.47
C ILE A 425 -1.14 -24.39 -4.44
N PHE A 426 -2.25 -23.86 -3.95
CA PHE A 426 -3.11 -24.52 -2.98
C PHE A 426 -4.17 -25.35 -3.69
N VAL A 427 -4.12 -26.67 -3.51
CA VAL A 427 -5.11 -27.62 -4.03
C VAL A 427 -6.13 -27.90 -2.92
N GLN A 428 -7.33 -27.32 -3.06
CA GLN A 428 -8.35 -27.41 -2.01
C GLN A 428 -9.18 -28.71 -2.06
N ARG A 429 -9.27 -29.34 -3.24
CA ARG A 429 -10.00 -30.60 -3.44
C ARG A 429 -9.16 -31.58 -4.25
N PRO A 430 -8.12 -32.18 -3.65
CA PRO A 430 -7.25 -33.12 -4.35
C PRO A 430 -7.94 -34.45 -4.67
N GLY A 431 -9.03 -34.79 -3.97
CA GLY A 431 -9.70 -36.09 -4.11
C GLY A 431 -8.84 -37.23 -3.53
N ASN A 432 -9.15 -38.47 -3.90
CA ASN A 432 -8.33 -39.61 -3.50
C ASN A 432 -7.15 -39.76 -4.47
N LEU A 433 -5.94 -39.41 -4.02
CA LEU A 433 -4.71 -39.51 -4.80
C LEU A 433 -4.23 -40.95 -5.00
N SER A 434 -4.81 -41.93 -4.31
CA SER A 434 -4.56 -43.36 -4.56
C SER A 434 -5.16 -43.82 -5.89
N ASN A 435 -6.14 -43.06 -6.44
CA ASN A 435 -6.67 -43.34 -7.77
C ASN A 435 -5.70 -42.83 -8.85
N PRO A 436 -5.28 -43.68 -9.81
CA PRO A 436 -4.27 -43.31 -10.81
C PRO A 436 -4.71 -42.14 -11.69
N ASN A 437 -6.01 -42.04 -12.02
CA ASN A 437 -6.54 -40.93 -12.82
C ASN A 437 -6.47 -39.59 -12.09
N GLN A 438 -6.74 -39.59 -10.78
CA GLN A 438 -6.72 -38.37 -9.97
C GLN A 438 -5.29 -37.92 -9.70
N LEU A 439 -4.39 -38.88 -9.45
CA LEU A 439 -2.97 -38.64 -9.34
C LEU A 439 -2.40 -38.05 -10.63
N LEU A 440 -2.75 -38.62 -11.79
CA LEU A 440 -2.32 -38.13 -13.10
C LEU A 440 -2.85 -36.72 -13.37
N LEU A 441 -4.11 -36.43 -13.02
CA LEU A 441 -4.67 -35.08 -13.13
C LEU A 441 -3.91 -34.07 -12.27
N THR A 442 -3.59 -34.45 -11.03
CA THR A 442 -2.88 -33.59 -10.07
C THR A 442 -1.42 -33.37 -10.49
N ASN A 443 -0.76 -34.41 -11.00
CA ASN A 443 0.60 -34.29 -11.53
C ASN A 443 0.62 -33.40 -12.78
N LYS A 444 -0.35 -33.57 -13.69
CA LYS A 444 -0.47 -32.75 -14.89
C LYS A 444 -0.65 -31.27 -14.56
N LEU A 445 -1.44 -30.94 -13.52
CA LEU A 445 -1.57 -29.56 -13.03
C LEU A 445 -0.18 -28.99 -12.70
N ILE A 446 0.61 -29.68 -11.87
CA ILE A 446 1.94 -29.20 -11.46
C ILE A 446 2.90 -29.14 -12.65
N GLU A 447 2.87 -30.12 -13.54
CA GLU A 447 3.67 -30.15 -14.77
C GLU A 447 3.34 -28.95 -15.69
N GLU A 448 2.10 -28.50 -15.77
CA GLU A 448 1.74 -27.29 -16.54
C GLU A 448 2.32 -26.00 -15.93
N PHE A 449 2.41 -25.91 -14.60
CA PHE A 449 3.12 -24.81 -13.94
C PHE A 449 4.62 -24.86 -14.20
N GLU A 450 5.20 -26.07 -14.26
CA GLU A 450 6.61 -26.31 -14.52
C GLU A 450 7.00 -26.16 -15.99
N ALA A 451 6.06 -26.36 -16.91
CA ALA A 451 6.26 -26.21 -18.35
C ALA A 451 6.44 -24.75 -18.80
N ILE A 452 6.22 -23.79 -17.90
CA ILE A 452 6.52 -22.38 -18.14
C ILE A 452 8.05 -22.22 -18.32
N PRO A 453 8.53 -21.59 -19.39
CA PRO A 453 9.96 -21.61 -19.74
C PRO A 453 10.85 -20.89 -18.72
N GLU A 454 10.28 -19.98 -17.93
CA GLU A 454 10.97 -19.28 -16.84
C GLU A 454 11.02 -20.08 -15.53
N CYS A 455 10.50 -21.32 -15.51
CA CYS A 455 10.59 -22.21 -14.35
C CYS A 455 12.04 -22.69 -14.17
N LEU A 456 12.51 -22.76 -12.93
CA LEU A 456 13.81 -23.34 -12.59
C LEU A 456 13.88 -24.86 -12.88
N GLY A 457 12.71 -25.50 -13.04
CA GLY A 457 12.55 -26.90 -13.38
C GLY A 457 11.99 -27.74 -12.22
N PRO A 458 11.60 -28.99 -12.51
CA PRO A 458 10.90 -29.86 -11.56
C PRO A 458 11.72 -30.22 -10.31
N LYS A 459 13.05 -30.13 -10.38
CA LYS A 459 13.96 -30.38 -9.25
C LYS A 459 13.88 -29.30 -8.17
N PHE A 460 13.45 -28.08 -8.52
CA PHE A 460 13.31 -26.94 -7.61
C PHE A 460 11.85 -26.68 -7.20
N SER A 461 10.94 -27.56 -7.62
CA SER A 461 9.54 -27.52 -7.23
C SER A 461 9.32 -28.38 -5.99
N HIS A 462 8.72 -27.79 -4.97
CA HIS A 462 8.30 -28.51 -3.79
C HIS A 462 6.93 -29.15 -4.03
N TYR A 463 6.94 -30.46 -4.30
CA TYR A 463 5.74 -31.27 -4.45
C TYR A 463 5.86 -32.62 -3.70
N PHE A 464 5.15 -32.73 -2.57
CA PHE A 464 5.28 -33.84 -1.62
C PHE A 464 5.04 -35.23 -2.22
N VAL A 465 4.23 -35.33 -3.28
CA VAL A 465 3.91 -36.62 -3.92
C VAL A 465 5.15 -37.26 -4.55
N ARG A 466 6.07 -36.46 -5.11
CA ARG A 466 7.32 -36.98 -5.70
C ARG A 466 8.21 -37.59 -4.62
N ASP A 467 8.39 -36.86 -3.53
CA ASP A 467 9.19 -37.29 -2.39
C ASP A 467 8.57 -38.51 -1.69
N TYR A 468 7.24 -38.52 -1.56
CA TYR A 468 6.53 -39.67 -0.99
C TYR A 468 6.64 -40.91 -1.88
N GLN A 469 6.59 -40.78 -3.21
CA GLN A 469 6.82 -41.90 -4.12
C GLN A 469 8.27 -42.39 -4.11
N MET A 470 9.24 -41.49 -3.92
CA MET A 470 10.64 -41.86 -3.73
C MET A 470 10.83 -42.61 -2.42
N TYR A 471 10.18 -42.14 -1.36
CA TYR A 471 10.13 -42.79 -0.05
C TYR A 471 9.53 -44.19 -0.10
N GLU A 472 8.35 -44.35 -0.73
CA GLU A 472 7.71 -45.66 -0.88
C GLU A 472 8.65 -46.63 -1.61
N LYS A 473 9.31 -46.20 -2.69
CA LYS A 473 10.28 -47.07 -3.40
C LYS A 473 11.49 -47.47 -2.55
N MET A 474 11.94 -46.60 -1.64
CA MET A 474 13.03 -46.91 -0.71
C MET A 474 12.57 -47.90 0.36
N ALA A 475 11.38 -47.68 0.92
CA ALA A 475 10.78 -48.54 1.92
C ALA A 475 10.46 -49.93 1.34
N ASP A 476 9.88 -49.99 0.13
CA ASP A 476 9.59 -51.24 -0.58
C ASP A 476 10.89 -52.02 -0.87
N ALA A 477 11.99 -51.33 -1.21
CA ALA A 477 13.29 -51.97 -1.43
C ALA A 477 13.94 -52.50 -0.14
N GLU A 478 13.61 -51.93 1.03
CA GLU A 478 14.00 -52.46 2.33
C GLU A 478 13.09 -53.62 2.78
N GLU A 479 11.77 -53.56 2.51
CA GLU A 479 10.82 -54.63 2.81
C GLU A 479 11.03 -55.88 1.92
N GLU A 480 11.40 -55.72 0.64
CA GLU A 480 11.78 -56.83 -0.26
C GLU A 480 13.02 -57.62 0.23
N LEU A 481 13.81 -57.06 1.15
CA LEU A 481 14.94 -57.75 1.79
C LEU A 481 14.53 -58.56 3.02
N GLU A 482 13.34 -58.34 3.59
CA GLU A 482 12.93 -58.93 4.87
C GLU A 482 11.85 -60.02 4.77
N GLU A 483 11.00 -60.10 3.73
CA GLU A 483 9.97 -61.16 3.66
C GLU A 483 9.60 -61.65 2.24
N PHE A 484 9.77 -62.97 2.03
CA PHE A 484 9.03 -63.76 1.03
C PHE A 484 7.70 -64.19 1.67
N GLU A 485 6.63 -63.40 1.57
CA GLU A 485 5.28 -63.90 1.86
C GLU A 485 4.24 -63.46 0.80
N GLU A 486 3.28 -64.34 0.59
CA GLU A 486 2.43 -64.50 -0.60
C GLU A 486 1.45 -63.34 -0.86
N GLU A 487 1.34 -62.93 -2.14
CA GLU A 487 0.33 -61.97 -2.61
C GLU A 487 -1.09 -62.57 -2.57
N ASP A 488 -1.91 -62.10 -1.63
CA ASP A 488 -3.35 -62.36 -1.63
C ASP A 488 -4.08 -61.28 -2.47
N ALA A 489 -4.51 -61.66 -3.67
CA ALA A 489 -4.93 -60.78 -4.76
C ALA A 489 -6.33 -60.11 -4.60
N ASN A 490 -6.85 -59.92 -3.38
CA ASN A 490 -8.19 -59.37 -3.17
C ASN A 490 -8.32 -58.40 -1.97
N ALA A 491 -7.29 -57.60 -1.70
CA ALA A 491 -7.42 -56.46 -0.79
C ALA A 491 -7.89 -55.20 -1.53
N HIS A 492 -8.95 -54.55 -1.00
CA HIS A 492 -9.34 -53.20 -1.38
C HIS A 492 -8.10 -52.30 -1.31
N VAL A 493 -7.67 -51.69 -2.44
CA VAL A 493 -6.44 -50.86 -2.47
C VAL A 493 -6.54 -49.82 -1.34
N PRO A 494 -5.77 -49.98 -0.26
CA PRO A 494 -5.88 -49.07 0.87
C PRO A 494 -5.39 -47.69 0.42
N ASP A 495 -5.99 -46.63 0.96
CA ASP A 495 -5.60 -45.27 0.60
C ASP A 495 -4.14 -45.01 1.00
N LYS A 496 -3.24 -45.05 0.01
CA LYS A 496 -1.80 -44.84 0.16
C LYS A 496 -1.48 -43.48 0.76
N PHE A 497 -2.29 -42.48 0.44
CA PHE A 497 -2.16 -41.10 0.93
C PHE A 497 -2.97 -40.83 2.21
N SER A 498 -3.37 -41.88 2.93
CA SER A 498 -4.02 -41.72 4.23
C SER A 498 -3.01 -41.34 5.31
N ARG A 499 -3.50 -40.63 6.34
CA ARG A 499 -2.68 -40.19 7.47
C ARG A 499 -1.91 -41.33 8.11
N GLN A 500 -2.51 -42.52 8.25
CA GLN A 500 -1.91 -43.67 8.90
C GLN A 500 -0.64 -44.16 8.18
N LYS A 501 -0.69 -44.25 6.85
CA LYS A 501 0.44 -44.68 6.02
C LYS A 501 1.51 -43.59 5.89
N MET A 502 1.10 -42.32 5.83
CA MET A 502 2.03 -41.20 5.75
C MET A 502 2.70 -40.82 7.09
N VAL A 503 2.31 -41.39 8.24
CA VAL A 503 2.93 -41.01 9.53
C VAL A 503 4.43 -41.29 9.53
N SER A 504 4.86 -42.44 9.02
CA SER A 504 6.29 -42.82 8.96
C SER A 504 7.07 -41.79 8.15
N PHE A 505 6.61 -41.50 6.92
CA PHE A 505 7.16 -40.45 6.06
C PHE A 505 7.21 -39.08 6.75
N LEU A 506 6.11 -38.63 7.35
CA LEU A 506 6.04 -37.31 7.99
C LEU A 506 6.83 -37.21 9.30
N SER A 507 7.16 -38.33 9.93
CA SER A 507 8.00 -38.38 11.13
C SER A 507 9.50 -38.44 10.82
N TRP A 508 9.84 -38.81 9.58
CA TRP A 508 11.22 -38.97 9.17
C TRP A 508 11.89 -37.58 9.09
N PRO A 509 13.04 -37.33 9.76
CA PRO A 509 13.65 -36.01 9.87
C PRO A 509 13.84 -35.26 8.54
N GLU A 510 14.18 -35.97 7.47
CA GLU A 510 14.35 -35.43 6.12
C GLU A 510 13.04 -34.88 5.52
N PHE A 511 11.92 -35.56 5.77
CA PHE A 511 10.61 -35.27 5.19
C PHE A 511 9.64 -34.59 6.16
N GLN A 512 10.05 -34.36 7.40
CA GLN A 512 9.23 -33.78 8.46
C GLN A 512 8.61 -32.44 8.07
N HIS A 513 9.31 -31.64 7.27
CA HIS A 513 8.83 -30.35 6.77
C HIS A 513 7.54 -30.45 5.94
N TRP A 514 7.27 -31.61 5.31
CA TRP A 514 6.03 -31.85 4.55
C TRP A 514 4.77 -31.85 5.42
N ASN A 515 4.91 -32.01 6.74
CA ASN A 515 3.79 -31.90 7.67
C ASN A 515 3.13 -30.52 7.61
N GLY A 516 3.91 -29.47 7.30
CA GLY A 516 3.40 -28.13 7.10
C GLY A 516 2.56 -27.97 5.82
N PHE A 517 2.82 -28.78 4.78
CA PHE A 517 2.22 -28.63 3.44
C PHE A 517 0.92 -29.42 3.25
N VAL A 518 0.65 -30.39 4.11
CA VAL A 518 -0.43 -31.37 3.95
C VAL A 518 -1.41 -31.27 5.11
N ARG A 519 -2.71 -31.31 4.81
CA ARG A 519 -3.78 -31.30 5.81
C ARG A 519 -4.72 -32.48 5.64
N PHE A 520 -4.90 -33.24 6.71
CA PHE A 520 -5.80 -34.38 6.77
C PHE A 520 -7.15 -34.03 7.42
N ASN A 521 -8.20 -34.75 7.05
CA ASN A 521 -9.50 -34.73 7.73
C ASN A 521 -9.46 -35.52 9.05
N GLU A 522 -10.51 -35.37 9.85
CA GLU A 522 -10.73 -36.18 11.06
C GLU A 522 -10.75 -37.69 10.73
N ASN A 523 -11.24 -38.05 9.55
CA ASN A 523 -11.27 -39.42 9.05
C ASN A 523 -9.90 -39.93 8.54
N GLY A 524 -8.85 -39.12 8.62
CA GLY A 524 -7.49 -39.48 8.18
C GLY A 524 -7.25 -39.39 6.66
N THR A 525 -8.24 -38.98 5.87
CA THR A 525 -8.07 -38.77 4.42
C THR A 525 -7.44 -37.41 4.11
N LEU A 526 -6.68 -37.33 3.01
CA LEU A 526 -6.10 -36.09 2.52
C LEU A 526 -7.20 -35.08 2.17
N ASN A 527 -7.20 -33.93 2.84
CA ASN A 527 -8.18 -32.85 2.59
C ASN A 527 -7.61 -31.82 1.62
N ARG A 528 -6.44 -31.27 1.93
CA ARG A 528 -5.81 -30.19 1.15
C ARG A 528 -4.30 -30.32 1.23
N PHE A 529 -3.63 -29.86 0.20
CA PHE A 529 -2.19 -29.64 0.25
C PHE A 529 -1.84 -28.42 -0.58
N TRP A 530 -0.61 -27.95 -0.47
CA TRP A 530 -0.07 -27.01 -1.45
C TRP A 530 1.27 -27.47 -1.99
N ALA A 531 1.57 -27.03 -3.21
CA ALA A 531 2.86 -27.20 -3.86
C ALA A 531 3.48 -25.83 -4.12
N THR A 532 4.80 -25.76 -4.21
CA THR A 532 5.51 -24.51 -4.50
C THR A 532 6.36 -24.69 -5.74
N VAL A 533 6.21 -23.80 -6.72
CA VAL A 533 7.00 -23.80 -7.97
C VAL A 533 7.81 -22.53 -8.05
N SER A 534 9.06 -22.64 -8.50
CA SER A 534 10.05 -21.56 -8.47
C SER A 534 10.41 -21.09 -9.89
N TYR A 535 10.48 -19.78 -10.09
CA TYR A 535 10.74 -19.12 -11.38
C TYR A 535 11.92 -18.17 -11.31
N HIS A 536 12.57 -17.96 -12.46
CA HIS A 536 13.66 -17.01 -12.65
C HIS A 536 13.42 -16.11 -13.87
N GLY A 537 14.00 -14.92 -13.90
CA GLY A 537 13.89 -13.97 -15.00
C GLY A 537 14.31 -12.56 -14.63
N GLU A 538 15.20 -11.96 -15.42
CA GLU A 538 15.78 -10.63 -15.16
C GLU A 538 14.72 -9.52 -14.98
N ALA A 539 13.55 -9.68 -15.59
CA ALA A 539 12.47 -8.70 -15.56
C ALA A 539 11.39 -8.96 -14.47
N LEU A 540 11.57 -9.98 -13.61
CA LEU A 540 10.62 -10.27 -12.51
C LEU A 540 10.62 -9.20 -11.41
N GLY A 541 11.63 -8.32 -11.38
CA GLY A 541 11.60 -7.12 -10.55
C GLY A 541 10.55 -6.09 -10.99
N ASP A 542 10.06 -6.14 -12.23
CA ASP A 542 9.00 -5.24 -12.71
C ASP A 542 7.60 -5.80 -12.42
N PHE A 543 6.81 -5.03 -11.66
CA PHE A 543 5.39 -5.33 -11.39
C PHE A 543 4.56 -5.56 -12.66
N GLY A 544 4.90 -4.91 -13.77
CA GLY A 544 4.22 -5.12 -15.05
C GLY A 544 4.42 -6.53 -15.62
N VAL A 545 5.61 -7.12 -15.43
CA VAL A 545 5.91 -8.51 -15.82
C VAL A 545 5.27 -9.48 -14.85
N ARG A 546 5.37 -9.22 -13.54
CA ARG A 546 4.73 -10.04 -12.51
C ARG A 546 3.23 -10.15 -12.69
N LYS A 547 2.57 -9.08 -13.13
CA LYS A 547 1.15 -9.10 -13.53
C LYS A 547 0.88 -10.16 -14.60
N LYS A 548 1.71 -10.24 -15.64
CA LYS A 548 1.55 -11.26 -16.70
C LYS A 548 1.73 -12.67 -16.16
N PHE A 549 2.68 -12.88 -15.25
CA PHE A 549 2.88 -14.17 -14.58
C PHE A 549 1.67 -14.56 -13.73
N LEU A 550 1.17 -13.64 -12.89
CA LEU A 550 -0.01 -13.89 -12.05
C LEU A 550 -1.23 -14.28 -12.88
N LEU A 551 -1.48 -13.58 -14.00
CA LEU A 551 -2.56 -13.92 -14.93
C LEU A 551 -2.35 -15.28 -15.59
N LYS A 552 -1.12 -15.62 -15.98
CA LYS A 552 -0.78 -16.92 -16.56
C LYS A 552 -1.00 -18.04 -15.55
N TRP A 553 -0.52 -17.88 -14.31
CA TRP A 553 -0.76 -18.83 -13.23
C TRP A 553 -2.26 -19.04 -13.00
N ARG A 554 -3.04 -17.95 -12.90
CA ARG A 554 -4.50 -18.03 -12.73
C ARG A 554 -5.17 -18.77 -13.88
N SER A 555 -4.77 -18.50 -15.12
CA SER A 555 -5.33 -19.20 -16.29
C SER A 555 -5.09 -20.72 -16.25
N ILE A 556 -3.98 -21.17 -15.67
CA ILE A 556 -3.68 -22.59 -15.46
C ILE A 556 -4.52 -23.12 -14.30
N ALA A 557 -4.66 -22.41 -13.19
CA ALA A 557 -5.53 -22.85 -12.09
C ALA A 557 -7.00 -22.98 -12.53
N ASP A 558 -7.49 -22.04 -13.33
CA ASP A 558 -8.88 -21.99 -13.83
C ASP A 558 -9.20 -23.13 -14.82
N SER A 559 -8.19 -23.73 -15.48
CA SER A 559 -8.38 -24.87 -16.38
C SER A 559 -8.68 -26.19 -15.63
N TYR A 560 -8.48 -26.22 -14.30
CA TYR A 560 -8.73 -27.38 -13.43
C TYR A 560 -9.82 -27.11 -12.37
N PRO A 561 -11.09 -26.84 -12.76
CA PRO A 561 -12.15 -26.50 -11.82
C PRO A 561 -12.52 -27.65 -10.85
N SER A 562 -12.22 -28.89 -11.20
CA SER A 562 -12.46 -30.07 -10.35
C SER A 562 -11.62 -30.06 -9.07
N LEU A 563 -10.39 -29.53 -9.13
CA LEU A 563 -9.43 -29.51 -8.03
C LEU A 563 -9.57 -28.28 -7.12
N ASN A 564 -10.32 -27.26 -7.55
CA ASN A 564 -10.49 -25.97 -6.86
C ASN A 564 -9.13 -25.38 -6.42
N VAL A 565 -8.30 -25.07 -7.40
CA VAL A 565 -6.93 -24.59 -7.20
C VAL A 565 -6.96 -23.09 -6.89
N SER A 566 -6.20 -22.68 -5.89
CA SER A 566 -5.98 -21.26 -5.56
C SER A 566 -4.49 -20.95 -5.53
N ILE A 567 -4.11 -19.79 -6.04
CA ILE A 567 -2.72 -19.37 -6.14
C ILE A 567 -2.43 -18.27 -5.13
N PHE A 568 -1.24 -18.32 -4.55
CA PHE A 568 -0.73 -17.31 -3.66
C PHE A 568 0.71 -16.93 -4.03
N ASP A 569 0.93 -15.63 -4.18
CA ASP A 569 2.24 -14.98 -4.25
C ASP A 569 2.22 -13.84 -3.24
N ASP A 570 3.35 -13.59 -2.56
CA ASP A 570 3.45 -12.57 -1.51
C ASP A 570 3.09 -11.15 -2.02
N TYR A 571 3.24 -10.92 -3.33
CA TYR A 571 2.94 -9.62 -3.94
C TYR A 571 1.64 -9.60 -4.75
N ALA A 572 0.91 -10.72 -4.83
CA ALA A 572 -0.37 -10.78 -5.52
C ALA A 572 -1.34 -9.67 -5.08
N PRO A 573 -1.49 -9.31 -3.78
CA PRO A 573 -2.38 -8.22 -3.37
C PRO A 573 -2.04 -6.86 -3.99
N PHE A 574 -0.75 -6.57 -4.18
CA PHE A 574 -0.29 -5.32 -4.82
C PHE A 574 -0.53 -5.35 -6.33
N VAL A 575 -0.28 -6.49 -6.96
CA VAL A 575 -0.49 -6.68 -8.40
C VAL A 575 -1.97 -6.64 -8.77
N ASP A 576 -2.84 -7.22 -7.95
CA ASP A 576 -4.29 -7.18 -8.13
C ASP A 576 -4.84 -5.75 -8.06
N THR A 577 -4.29 -4.95 -7.14
CA THR A 577 -4.65 -3.53 -7.05
C THR A 577 -4.34 -2.80 -8.36
N LEU A 578 -3.22 -3.11 -9.03
CA LEU A 578 -2.85 -2.52 -10.33
C LEU A 578 -3.87 -2.80 -11.44
N GLU A 579 -4.57 -3.93 -11.40
CA GLU A 579 -5.62 -4.23 -12.39
C GLU A 579 -6.87 -3.38 -12.20
N THR A 580 -7.19 -3.07 -10.95
CA THR A 580 -8.42 -2.33 -10.61
C THR A 580 -8.28 -0.82 -10.71
N ILE A 581 -7.06 -0.27 -10.61
CA ILE A 581 -6.81 1.19 -10.58
C ILE A 581 -7.41 1.91 -11.81
N LEU A 582 -7.12 1.44 -13.03
CA LEU A 582 -7.56 2.14 -14.25
C LEU A 582 -9.09 2.11 -14.42
N PRO A 583 -9.78 0.95 -14.40
CA PRO A 583 -11.24 0.91 -14.50
C PRO A 583 -11.92 1.68 -13.37
N ALA A 584 -11.41 1.57 -12.14
CA ALA A 584 -11.95 2.31 -11.00
C ALA A 584 -11.84 3.82 -11.20
N THR A 585 -10.68 4.32 -11.63
CA THR A 585 -10.43 5.76 -11.82
C THR A 585 -11.35 6.35 -12.90
N ILE A 586 -11.51 5.65 -14.02
CA ILE A 586 -12.42 6.08 -15.10
C ILE A 586 -13.86 6.09 -14.60
N SER A 587 -14.30 5.02 -13.95
CA SER A 587 -15.66 4.87 -13.44
C SER A 587 -15.99 5.93 -12.38
N THR A 588 -15.10 6.14 -11.40
CA THR A 588 -15.30 7.13 -10.34
C THR A 588 -15.26 8.55 -10.91
N SER A 589 -14.33 8.86 -11.81
CA SER A 589 -14.25 10.19 -12.43
C SER A 589 -15.52 10.51 -13.24
N LEU A 590 -16.03 9.57 -14.03
CA LEU A 590 -17.27 9.76 -14.79
C LEU A 590 -18.46 9.98 -13.85
N CYS A 591 -18.58 9.16 -12.81
CA CYS A 591 -19.65 9.27 -11.83
C CYS A 591 -19.60 10.62 -11.08
N THR A 592 -18.41 11.06 -10.65
CA THR A 592 -18.25 12.38 -10.01
C THR A 592 -18.67 13.52 -10.94
N LEU A 593 -18.35 13.43 -12.23
CA LEU A 593 -18.72 14.45 -13.21
C LEU A 593 -20.23 14.51 -13.43
N ILE A 594 -20.90 13.36 -13.49
CA ILE A 594 -22.36 13.28 -13.58
C ILE A 594 -23.00 13.88 -12.31
N CYS A 595 -22.49 13.55 -11.12
CA CYS A 595 -22.98 14.13 -9.86
C CYS A 595 -22.80 15.65 -9.83
N MET A 596 -21.63 16.16 -10.22
CA MET A 596 -21.38 17.60 -10.29
C MET A 596 -22.31 18.29 -11.29
N MET A 597 -22.52 17.70 -12.47
CA MET A 597 -23.45 18.23 -13.49
C MET A 597 -24.88 18.30 -12.95
N LEU A 598 -25.34 17.29 -12.20
CA LEU A 598 -26.67 17.26 -11.59
C LEU A 598 -26.85 18.36 -10.53
N VAL A 599 -25.85 18.58 -9.68
CA VAL A 599 -25.88 19.68 -8.70
C VAL A 599 -25.90 21.03 -9.41
N CYS A 600 -25.02 21.21 -10.40
CA CYS A 600 -25.00 22.40 -11.24
C CYS A 600 -26.36 22.67 -11.90
N PHE A 601 -27.04 21.65 -12.41
CA PHE A 601 -28.38 21.78 -12.99
C PHE A 601 -29.46 22.15 -11.95
N LEU A 602 -29.37 21.63 -10.72
CA LEU A 602 -30.31 21.95 -9.65
C LEU A 602 -30.23 23.43 -9.24
N PHE A 603 -29.03 23.99 -9.18
CA PHE A 603 -28.81 25.38 -8.74
C PHE A 603 -28.74 26.40 -9.89
N MET A 604 -28.26 26.00 -11.06
CA MET A 604 -28.22 26.83 -12.27
C MET A 604 -29.33 26.40 -13.23
N TYR A 605 -30.40 27.18 -13.27
CA TYR A 605 -31.56 26.91 -14.14
C TYR A 605 -31.23 26.91 -15.65
N ASN A 606 -30.11 27.52 -16.06
CA ASN A 606 -29.73 27.63 -17.47
C ASN A 606 -28.85 26.45 -17.94
N VAL A 607 -29.42 25.62 -18.82
CA VAL A 607 -28.74 24.46 -19.43
C VAL A 607 -27.43 24.83 -20.12
N PHE A 608 -27.36 25.99 -20.79
CA PHE A 608 -26.13 26.42 -21.47
C PHE A 608 -24.99 26.64 -20.47
N THR A 609 -25.28 27.31 -19.34
CA THR A 609 -24.30 27.54 -18.27
C THR A 609 -23.84 26.23 -17.65
N VAL A 610 -24.74 25.28 -17.45
CA VAL A 610 -24.40 23.94 -16.93
C VAL A 610 -23.46 23.20 -17.89
N ILE A 611 -23.70 23.25 -19.20
CA ILE A 611 -22.81 22.62 -20.19
C ILE A 611 -21.43 23.25 -20.16
N VAL A 612 -21.33 24.59 -20.13
CA VAL A 612 -20.05 25.30 -20.07
C VAL A 612 -19.29 24.96 -18.78
N ALA A 613 -19.97 24.96 -17.64
CA ALA A 613 -19.36 24.59 -16.36
C ALA A 613 -18.87 23.13 -16.37
N THR A 614 -19.67 22.21 -16.91
CA THR A 614 -19.30 20.80 -17.01
C THR A 614 -18.10 20.62 -17.93
N LEU A 615 -18.05 21.28 -19.10
CA LEU A 615 -16.89 21.24 -20.00
C LEU A 615 -15.63 21.80 -19.34
N ALA A 616 -15.74 22.86 -18.53
CA ALA A 616 -14.61 23.41 -17.78
C ALA A 616 -14.09 22.40 -16.74
N ILE A 617 -14.99 21.74 -16.01
CA ILE A 617 -14.63 20.68 -15.06
C ILE A 617 -13.96 19.51 -15.79
N THR A 618 -14.52 19.05 -16.92
CA THR A 618 -13.90 17.99 -17.75
C THR A 618 -12.49 18.37 -18.19
N SER A 619 -12.30 19.62 -18.63
CA SER A 619 -10.99 20.13 -19.07
C SER A 619 -9.96 20.13 -17.94
N ILE A 620 -10.37 20.51 -16.73
CA ILE A 620 -9.51 20.47 -15.53
C ILE A 620 -9.18 19.02 -15.18
N CYS A 621 -10.16 18.12 -15.16
CA CYS A 621 -9.92 16.70 -14.88
C CYS A 621 -8.94 16.08 -15.89
N ILE A 622 -9.13 16.34 -17.20
CA ILE A 622 -8.24 15.84 -18.25
C ILE A 622 -6.80 16.35 -18.10
N GLY A 623 -6.59 17.59 -17.64
CA GLY A 623 -5.23 18.10 -17.46
C GLY A 623 -4.57 17.75 -16.14
N ILE A 624 -5.32 17.23 -15.16
CA ILE A 624 -4.75 16.63 -13.94
C ILE A 624 -4.18 15.24 -14.25
N PHE A 625 -4.80 14.50 -15.18
CA PHE A 625 -4.28 13.23 -15.71
C PHE A 625 -3.13 13.50 -16.69
#